data_AF-A0A1F3ZH24-F1
#
_entry.id   AF-A0A1F3ZH24-F1
#
_cell.length_a   1.000
_cell.length_b   1.000
_cell.length_c   1.000
_cell.angle_alpha   90.00
_cell.angle_beta   90.00
_cell.angle_gamma   90.00
#
_symmetry.space_group_name_H-M   'P 1'
#
loop_
_entity.id
_entity.type
_entity.pdbx_description
1 polymer ?
#
loop_
_entity_poly.entity_id
_entity_poly.type
_entity_poly.pdbx_seq_one_letter_code
_entity_poly.pdbx_strand_id
1 'polypeptide(L)'
;MRSAVLAKLLIALAAFWLLIAGGAPTQSLAADAGNSKAVEPLAEKPGNEVCLACHGNAGFAVRDPDGKKRPLHVVADKFGNSVHGKRLCVECHREITEVPHKKIELLRVSCVTCHESLWDTAKKEGKTEENARLGVVVDQIDRYMKSKHARPNAADQSRTNATCYNCHDAHYVYTQGSQERTDWRLDIPNKCGKCHSEEREQYATSVHGKAVLEDKNAYAAICSDCHTTHNVEDPALDSTKLVITKNCGNCHVDSLRSYSRTYHGQVNALGYAHTAKCFDCHGNHGIQRVTDPKSTVHPDNRLQTCQKCHQGATAGFVTFQPHGNTHDFQSYPYLWVASKFMVALLLGVFAFFWTHSLLWFYREYKDRRQGKTQPHVIAAELPGWKGKHFRRFTAGWRIAHLFFALSVMTLVLSGMAVLFGETNWAKSVMQLLGGPRSAAIIHRVSAGIMLGIFFIHLIVVCWRLAPLWRTFNWFGPNSLVPHWRDLTGAIAMFSWFFGQGPRPVFDRWTYWEKFDYWAVFWGMTIIGGSGMML
;
A
#
# COMPACT_ATOMS: atom_id res chain seq x y z
N MET A 1 -14.44 -24.76 -27.72
CA MET A 1 -14.03 -23.51 -27.02
C MET A 1 -14.70 -23.26 -25.66
N ARG A 2 -15.80 -23.93 -25.26
CA ARG A 2 -16.41 -23.77 -23.91
C ARG A 2 -15.99 -24.82 -22.87
N SER A 3 -15.32 -25.90 -23.28
CA SER A 3 -14.90 -27.02 -22.41
C SER A 3 -13.50 -26.86 -21.80
N ALA A 4 -12.61 -26.08 -22.42
CA ALA A 4 -11.23 -25.90 -21.96
C ALA A 4 -11.09 -24.93 -20.77
N VAL A 5 -12.07 -24.05 -20.56
CA VAL A 5 -12.08 -23.08 -19.45
C VAL A 5 -12.57 -23.73 -18.15
N LEU A 6 -13.55 -24.64 -18.25
CA LEU A 6 -14.09 -25.37 -17.09
C LEU A 6 -13.08 -26.38 -16.52
N ALA A 7 -12.29 -27.02 -17.39
CA ALA A 7 -11.23 -27.95 -16.98
C ALA A 7 -10.06 -27.23 -16.25
N LYS A 8 -9.73 -26.00 -16.66
CA LYS A 8 -8.68 -25.20 -16.00
C LYS A 8 -9.11 -24.67 -14.62
N LEU A 9 -10.41 -24.42 -14.41
CA LEU A 9 -10.97 -24.01 -13.11
C LEU A 9 -11.00 -25.15 -12.08
N LEU A 10 -11.21 -26.40 -12.53
CA LEU A 10 -11.22 -27.56 -11.63
C LEU A 10 -9.81 -28.03 -11.23
N ILE A 11 -8.80 -27.82 -12.08
CA ILE A 11 -7.39 -28.13 -11.77
C ILE A 11 -6.80 -27.11 -10.78
N ALA A 12 -7.23 -25.85 -10.83
CA ALA A 12 -6.77 -24.80 -9.91
C ALA A 12 -7.27 -25.02 -8.45
N LEU A 13 -8.41 -25.70 -8.27
CA LEU A 13 -8.96 -26.02 -6.94
C LEU A 13 -8.30 -27.24 -6.27
N ALA A 14 -7.64 -28.12 -7.05
CA ALA A 14 -6.93 -29.29 -6.52
C ALA A 14 -5.45 -29.03 -6.18
N ALA A 15 -4.85 -27.95 -6.69
CA ALA A 15 -3.45 -27.58 -6.42
C ALA A 15 -3.24 -26.83 -5.09
N PHE A 16 -4.32 -26.51 -4.37
CA PHE A 16 -4.28 -25.73 -3.13
C PHE A 16 -3.94 -26.56 -1.87
N TRP A 17 -3.75 -27.88 -1.98
CA TRP A 17 -3.50 -28.78 -0.84
C TRP A 17 -2.15 -29.53 -0.87
N LEU A 18 -1.23 -29.19 -1.77
CA LEU A 18 0.01 -29.95 -1.99
C LEU A 18 1.31 -29.11 -2.01
N LEU A 19 1.32 -27.95 -1.33
CA LEU A 19 2.51 -27.09 -1.17
C LEU A 19 2.87 -26.85 0.30
N ILE A 20 2.78 -27.89 1.13
CA ILE A 20 3.43 -27.98 2.44
C ILE A 20 4.27 -29.25 2.45
N ALA A 21 5.46 -29.19 1.85
CA ALA A 21 6.64 -30.03 2.12
C ALA A 21 7.62 -29.89 0.94
N GLY A 22 8.77 -29.28 1.18
CA GLY A 22 9.82 -29.20 0.16
C GLY A 22 10.89 -28.17 0.46
N GLY A 23 11.51 -28.26 1.65
CA GLY A 23 12.79 -27.59 1.89
C GLY A 23 13.88 -28.34 1.14
N ALA A 24 14.46 -27.73 0.11
CA ALA A 24 15.67 -28.21 -0.55
C ALA A 24 16.90 -27.48 0.02
N PRO A 25 17.99 -28.19 0.37
CA PRO A 25 19.20 -27.58 0.88
C PRO A 25 20.00 -26.94 -0.26
N THR A 26 20.43 -25.69 -0.07
CA THR A 26 21.39 -25.01 -0.92
C THR A 26 22.81 -25.51 -0.59
N GLN A 27 23.42 -26.25 -1.52
CA GLN A 27 24.87 -26.49 -1.51
C GLN A 27 25.59 -25.19 -1.90
N SER A 28 26.40 -24.65 -0.99
CA SER A 28 27.36 -23.59 -1.30
C SER A 28 28.56 -24.22 -2.00
N LEU A 29 28.81 -23.82 -3.25
CA LEU A 29 30.10 -24.03 -3.89
C LEU A 29 31.06 -22.98 -3.34
N ALA A 30 32.02 -23.43 -2.53
CA ALA A 30 33.18 -22.65 -2.13
C ALA A 30 34.03 -22.40 -3.38
N ALA A 31 34.23 -21.13 -3.73
CA ALA A 31 35.21 -20.72 -4.73
C ALA A 31 36.59 -20.66 -4.08
N ASP A 32 37.57 -21.22 -4.79
CA ASP A 32 38.97 -21.28 -4.41
C ASP A 32 39.54 -19.90 -4.05
N ALA A 33 40.10 -19.82 -2.84
CA ALA A 33 40.89 -18.69 -2.39
C ALA A 33 42.24 -18.69 -3.13
N GLY A 34 42.30 -17.91 -4.20
CA GLY A 34 43.55 -17.54 -4.87
C GLY A 34 44.48 -16.78 -3.92
N ASN A 35 45.66 -17.36 -3.74
CA ASN A 35 46.77 -16.93 -2.90
C ASN A 35 47.21 -15.48 -3.17
N SER A 36 46.77 -14.50 -2.36
CA SER A 36 47.34 -13.15 -2.36
C SER A 36 48.57 -13.11 -1.46
N LYS A 37 49.76 -13.04 -2.07
CA LYS A 37 51.02 -12.76 -1.39
C LYS A 37 50.89 -11.48 -0.55
N ALA A 38 51.30 -11.56 0.71
CA ALA A 38 51.43 -10.42 1.59
C ALA A 38 52.44 -9.41 1.01
N VAL A 39 52.03 -8.16 0.98
CA VAL A 39 52.87 -7.00 0.63
C VAL A 39 53.65 -6.60 1.88
N GLU A 40 54.96 -6.41 1.72
CA GLU A 40 55.89 -5.92 2.76
C GLU A 40 55.49 -4.52 3.29
N PRO A 41 55.93 -4.13 4.50
CA PRO A 41 55.54 -2.86 5.11
C PRO A 41 56.09 -1.65 4.32
N LEU A 42 55.19 -0.72 4.03
CA LEU A 42 55.43 0.54 3.33
C LEU A 42 56.42 1.45 4.08
N ALA A 43 57.27 2.12 3.30
CA ALA A 43 57.91 3.38 3.64
C ALA A 43 56.89 4.36 4.27
N GLU A 44 57.36 5.20 5.20
CA GLU A 44 56.55 6.16 5.94
C GLU A 44 55.67 6.99 4.98
N LYS A 45 54.34 6.89 5.15
CA LYS A 45 53.37 7.52 4.25
C LYS A 45 53.43 9.04 4.43
N PRO A 46 53.48 9.83 3.35
CA PRO A 46 53.54 11.28 3.46
C PRO A 46 52.26 11.83 4.10
N GLY A 47 52.42 12.80 5.01
CA GLY A 47 51.31 13.49 5.65
C GLY A 47 50.55 14.44 4.71
N ASN A 48 49.34 14.84 5.11
CA ASN A 48 48.45 15.66 4.29
C ASN A 48 49.03 17.06 4.00
N GLU A 49 49.81 17.59 4.93
CA GLU A 49 50.51 18.87 4.83
C GLU A 49 51.41 18.95 3.60
N VAL A 50 52.06 17.85 3.23
CA VAL A 50 52.91 17.78 2.03
C VAL A 50 52.07 17.95 0.76
N CYS A 51 50.88 17.33 0.73
CA CYS A 51 49.95 17.47 -0.39
C CYS A 51 49.35 18.88 -0.46
N LEU A 52 48.96 19.43 0.69
CA LEU A 52 48.33 20.74 0.81
C LEU A 52 49.31 21.90 0.56
N ALA A 53 50.62 21.70 0.66
CA ALA A 53 51.61 22.71 0.28
C ALA A 53 51.45 23.19 -1.18
N CYS A 54 50.97 22.30 -2.06
CA CYS A 54 50.64 22.64 -3.45
C CYS A 54 49.12 22.69 -3.68
N HIS A 55 48.39 21.65 -3.25
CA HIS A 55 46.95 21.53 -3.50
C HIS A 55 46.09 22.42 -2.61
N GLY A 56 46.62 22.95 -1.50
CA GLY A 56 45.93 23.90 -0.62
C GLY A 56 45.96 25.34 -1.12
N ASN A 57 46.69 25.62 -2.20
CA ASN A 57 46.82 26.99 -2.72
C ASN A 57 45.59 27.40 -3.54
N ALA A 58 45.00 28.54 -3.18
CA ALA A 58 43.84 29.07 -3.87
C ALA A 58 44.11 29.27 -5.37
N GLY A 59 43.21 28.77 -6.21
CA GLY A 59 43.33 28.88 -7.67
C GLY A 59 44.30 27.88 -8.31
N PHE A 60 44.89 26.95 -7.54
CA PHE A 60 45.74 25.90 -8.10
C PHE A 60 44.98 25.06 -9.13
N ALA A 61 45.51 25.04 -10.36
CA ALA A 61 44.91 24.39 -11.50
C ALA A 61 45.98 23.96 -12.49
N VAL A 62 45.75 22.84 -13.16
CA VAL A 62 46.56 22.37 -14.29
C VAL A 62 45.78 22.50 -15.58
N ARG A 63 46.47 22.58 -16.72
CA ARG A 63 45.80 22.49 -18.02
C ARG A 63 45.66 21.03 -18.42
N ASP A 64 44.45 20.63 -18.77
CA ASP A 64 44.18 19.34 -19.40
C ASP A 64 44.76 19.32 -20.83
N PRO A 65 44.86 18.14 -21.49
CA PRO A 65 45.37 18.02 -22.87
C PRO A 65 44.68 18.94 -23.88
N ASP A 66 43.40 19.25 -23.67
CA ASP A 66 42.61 20.18 -24.51
C ASP A 66 42.81 21.68 -24.15
N GLY A 67 43.78 22.00 -23.30
CA GLY A 67 44.11 23.36 -22.88
C GLY A 67 43.18 23.99 -21.83
N LYS A 68 42.11 23.29 -21.43
CA LYS A 68 41.16 23.72 -20.37
C LYS A 68 41.82 23.69 -19.00
N LYS A 69 41.57 24.71 -18.17
CA LYS A 69 42.04 24.75 -16.78
C LYS A 69 41.19 23.81 -15.93
N ARG A 70 41.81 22.78 -15.35
CA ARG A 70 41.24 21.89 -14.35
C ARG A 70 41.68 22.32 -12.96
N PRO A 71 40.76 22.80 -12.11
CA PRO A 71 41.08 23.16 -10.73
C PRO A 71 41.50 21.91 -9.94
N LEU A 72 42.60 22.01 -9.22
CA LEU A 72 43.14 20.98 -8.32
C LEU A 72 43.23 21.46 -6.86
N HIS A 73 42.69 22.64 -6.58
CA HIS A 73 42.65 23.23 -5.25
C HIS A 73 41.72 22.45 -4.30
N VAL A 74 42.25 22.14 -3.11
CA VAL A 74 41.56 21.51 -1.99
C VAL A 74 41.60 22.46 -0.80
N VAL A 75 40.44 22.81 -0.27
CA VAL A 75 40.32 23.69 0.91
C VAL A 75 40.56 22.84 2.16
N ALA A 76 41.70 23.07 2.81
CA ALA A 76 42.17 22.27 3.94
C ALA A 76 41.13 22.17 5.07
N ASP A 77 40.60 23.30 5.52
CA ASP A 77 39.61 23.34 6.62
C ASP A 77 38.33 22.57 6.26
N LYS A 78 37.87 22.71 5.01
CA LYS A 78 36.67 22.03 4.53
C LYS A 78 36.88 20.52 4.42
N PHE A 79 38.07 20.08 4.03
CA PHE A 79 38.43 18.66 4.03
C PHE A 79 38.54 18.13 5.48
N GLY A 80 39.20 18.88 6.37
CA GLY A 80 39.35 18.54 7.78
C GLY A 80 38.02 18.37 8.52
N ASN A 81 37.01 19.16 8.15
CA ASN A 81 35.64 19.07 8.68
C ASN A 81 34.78 17.99 8.02
N SER A 82 35.29 17.31 6.97
CA SER A 82 34.57 16.21 6.33
C SER A 82 34.62 14.93 7.16
N VAL A 83 33.75 13.96 6.85
CA VAL A 83 33.81 12.61 7.46
C VAL A 83 35.12 11.86 7.16
N HIS A 84 35.88 12.31 6.15
CA HIS A 84 37.18 11.76 5.79
C HIS A 84 38.35 12.64 6.28
N GLY A 85 38.11 13.72 7.02
CA GLY A 85 39.14 14.70 7.37
C GLY A 85 40.32 14.16 8.19
N LYS A 86 40.15 13.01 8.85
CA LYS A 86 41.22 12.29 9.58
C LYS A 86 42.01 11.30 8.73
N ARG A 87 41.68 11.14 7.44
CA ARG A 87 42.34 10.21 6.51
C ARG A 87 43.50 10.90 5.80
N LEU A 88 44.53 10.13 5.48
CA LEU A 88 45.63 10.63 4.65
C LEU A 88 45.23 10.67 3.17
N CYS A 89 45.71 11.66 2.42
CA CYS A 89 45.45 11.79 0.98
C CYS A 89 45.83 10.51 0.23
N VAL A 90 46.97 9.90 0.59
CA VAL A 90 47.49 8.66 -0.01
C VAL A 90 46.67 7.41 0.31
N GLU A 91 45.74 7.45 1.28
CA GLU A 91 44.81 6.33 1.51
C GLU A 91 43.79 6.20 0.37
N CYS A 92 43.42 7.32 -0.26
CA CYS A 92 42.57 7.37 -1.45
C CYS A 92 43.40 7.43 -2.73
N HIS A 93 44.44 8.27 -2.76
CA HIS A 93 45.33 8.46 -3.90
C HIS A 93 46.52 7.49 -3.85
N ARG A 94 46.23 6.19 -3.86
CA ARG A 94 47.22 5.12 -3.62
C ARG A 94 48.32 5.00 -4.69
N GLU A 95 48.06 5.54 -5.88
CA GLU A 95 49.03 5.57 -6.98
C GLU A 95 50.13 6.62 -6.77
N ILE A 96 50.01 7.48 -5.74
CA ILE A 96 51.03 8.46 -5.38
C ILE A 96 52.09 7.79 -4.49
N THR A 97 53.24 7.47 -5.07
CA THR A 97 54.35 6.80 -4.37
C THR A 97 55.55 7.70 -4.10
N GLU A 98 55.58 8.90 -4.67
CA GLU A 98 56.63 9.91 -4.49
C GLU A 98 56.04 11.33 -4.51
N VAL A 99 56.68 12.30 -3.86
CA VAL A 99 56.26 13.72 -3.86
C VAL A 99 57.49 14.61 -4.08
N PRO A 100 57.52 15.52 -5.08
CA PRO A 100 56.49 15.80 -6.10
C PRO A 100 56.18 14.57 -6.96
N HIS A 101 54.90 14.29 -7.16
CA HIS A 101 54.50 13.08 -7.86
C HIS A 101 54.70 13.22 -9.38
N LYS A 102 55.14 12.15 -10.05
CA LYS A 102 55.13 12.07 -11.52
C LYS A 102 53.71 12.22 -12.09
N LYS A 103 53.61 12.42 -13.40
CA LYS A 103 52.33 12.49 -14.11
C LYS A 103 51.60 11.14 -13.96
N ILE A 104 50.43 11.17 -13.34
CA ILE A 104 49.58 10.01 -13.15
C ILE A 104 48.63 9.92 -14.34
N GLU A 105 48.75 8.88 -15.15
CA GLU A 105 47.90 8.70 -16.34
C GLU A 105 46.47 8.30 -15.97
N LEU A 106 46.29 7.50 -14.92
CA LEU A 106 44.97 7.10 -14.45
C LEU A 106 44.92 7.04 -12.92
N LEU A 107 44.28 8.03 -12.30
CA LEU A 107 44.08 8.02 -10.86
C LEU A 107 42.87 7.15 -10.52
N ARG A 108 43.10 6.03 -9.82
CA ARG A 108 42.05 5.07 -9.42
C ARG A 108 41.66 5.28 -7.95
N VAL A 109 40.69 6.16 -7.69
CA VAL A 109 40.06 6.27 -6.36
C VAL A 109 38.80 5.42 -6.32
N SER A 110 38.82 4.35 -5.52
CA SER A 110 37.64 3.48 -5.32
C SER A 110 37.00 3.72 -3.96
N CYS A 111 35.81 4.33 -3.96
CA CYS A 111 34.99 4.49 -2.76
C CYS A 111 34.49 3.12 -2.24
N VAL A 112 34.03 2.27 -3.17
CA VAL A 112 33.41 0.96 -2.88
C VAL A 112 34.39 0.03 -2.18
N THR A 113 35.54 -0.23 -2.82
CA THR A 113 36.56 -1.13 -2.28
C THR A 113 37.08 -0.67 -0.92
N CYS A 114 37.22 0.65 -0.72
CA CYS A 114 37.66 1.19 0.55
C CYS A 114 36.62 0.97 1.66
N HIS A 115 35.35 1.31 1.41
CA HIS A 115 34.29 1.14 2.41
C HIS A 115 34.00 -0.33 2.73
N GLU A 116 34.01 -1.22 1.73
CA GLU A 116 33.86 -2.67 1.93
C GLU A 116 35.01 -3.24 2.76
N SER A 117 36.25 -2.92 2.41
CA SER A 117 37.44 -3.38 3.14
C SER A 117 37.43 -2.92 4.60
N LEU A 118 37.11 -1.65 4.85
CA LEU A 118 37.01 -1.13 6.22
C LEU A 118 35.90 -1.81 7.01
N TRP A 119 34.77 -2.13 6.37
CA TRP A 119 33.65 -2.80 7.02
C TRP A 119 33.95 -4.26 7.31
N ASP A 120 34.65 -4.95 6.41
CA ASP A 120 35.12 -6.32 6.63
C ASP A 120 36.10 -6.40 7.80
N THR A 121 37.01 -5.42 7.92
CA THR A 121 37.90 -5.31 9.08
C THR A 121 37.11 -5.08 10.37
N ALA A 122 36.15 -4.13 10.36
CA ALA A 122 35.31 -3.86 11.53
C ALA A 122 34.51 -5.11 11.97
N LYS A 123 34.01 -5.93 11.03
CA LYS A 123 33.36 -7.21 11.32
C LYS A 123 34.32 -8.22 11.96
N LYS A 124 35.53 -8.37 11.40
CA LYS A 124 36.55 -9.30 11.92
C LYS A 124 37.01 -8.92 13.34
N GLU A 125 37.09 -7.63 13.62
CA GLU A 125 37.50 -7.11 14.94
C GLU A 125 36.35 -7.03 15.96
N GLY A 126 35.11 -7.37 15.58
CA GLY A 126 33.95 -7.24 16.46
C GLY A 126 33.54 -5.79 16.78
N LYS A 127 33.96 -4.82 15.98
CA LYS A 127 33.72 -3.37 16.17
C LYS A 127 32.60 -2.80 15.30
N THR A 128 31.60 -3.62 14.98
CA THR A 128 30.50 -3.22 14.10
C THR A 128 29.63 -2.12 14.70
N GLU A 129 29.45 -2.12 16.03
CA GLU A 129 28.67 -1.08 16.73
C GLU A 129 29.38 0.29 16.69
N GLU A 130 30.68 0.31 16.99
CA GLU A 130 31.52 1.53 16.90
C GLU A 130 31.56 2.08 15.47
N ASN A 131 31.45 1.21 14.46
CA ASN A 131 31.49 1.55 13.04
C ASN A 131 30.11 1.47 12.37
N ALA A 132 29.00 1.59 13.12
CA ALA A 132 27.66 1.40 12.57
C ALA A 132 27.37 2.27 11.34
N ARG A 133 27.90 3.49 11.31
CA ARG A 133 27.75 4.39 10.15
C ARG A 133 28.40 3.85 8.88
N LEU A 134 29.53 3.15 8.99
CA LEU A 134 30.20 2.50 7.88
C LEU A 134 29.35 1.35 7.31
N GLY A 135 28.71 0.57 8.18
CA GLY A 135 27.75 -0.46 7.76
C GLY A 135 26.59 0.12 6.94
N VAL A 136 26.05 1.28 7.34
CA VAL A 136 25.03 2.00 6.54
C VAL A 136 25.56 2.44 5.17
N VAL A 137 26.82 2.88 5.09
CA VAL A 137 27.43 3.27 3.80
C VAL A 137 27.59 2.06 2.89
N VAL A 138 28.02 0.91 3.41
CA VAL A 138 28.12 -0.34 2.63
C VAL A 138 26.75 -0.84 2.16
N ASP A 139 25.71 -0.75 2.99
CA ASP A 139 24.33 -1.04 2.56
C ASP A 139 23.87 -0.08 1.44
N GLN A 140 24.21 1.21 1.54
CA GLN A 140 23.91 2.18 0.49
C GLN A 140 24.68 1.90 -0.81
N ILE A 141 25.91 1.41 -0.71
CA ILE A 141 26.69 0.95 -1.87
C ILE A 141 25.98 -0.22 -2.55
N ASP A 142 25.57 -1.24 -1.80
CA ASP A 142 24.84 -2.40 -2.37
C ASP A 142 23.56 -1.98 -3.11
N ARG A 143 22.79 -1.06 -2.52
CA ARG A 143 21.61 -0.47 -3.18
C ARG A 143 21.98 0.29 -4.45
N TYR A 144 23.03 1.10 -4.40
CA TYR A 144 23.50 1.88 -5.54
C TYR A 144 23.91 0.96 -6.69
N MET A 145 24.63 -0.13 -6.41
CA MET A 145 25.06 -1.09 -7.42
C MET A 145 23.88 -1.76 -8.16
N LYS A 146 22.71 -1.82 -7.53
CA LYS A 146 21.48 -2.35 -8.15
C LYS A 146 20.74 -1.30 -8.98
N SER A 147 20.91 -0.02 -8.64
CA SER A 147 20.23 1.13 -9.24
C SER A 147 20.50 1.33 -10.74
N LYS A 148 19.66 2.13 -11.39
CA LYS A 148 19.86 2.59 -12.78
C LYS A 148 21.14 3.40 -12.96
N HIS A 149 21.56 4.12 -11.93
CA HIS A 149 22.76 4.97 -11.96
C HIS A 149 24.07 4.18 -12.05
N ALA A 150 24.15 3.00 -11.43
CA ALA A 150 25.33 2.15 -11.51
C ALA A 150 25.41 1.33 -12.81
N ARG A 151 24.37 1.34 -13.65
CA ARG A 151 24.38 0.65 -14.94
C ARG A 151 25.34 1.34 -15.92
N PRO A 152 25.96 0.59 -16.86
CA PRO A 152 26.72 1.18 -17.96
C PRO A 152 25.90 2.21 -18.72
N ASN A 153 26.54 3.30 -19.12
CA ASN A 153 25.90 4.34 -19.88
C ASN A 153 25.63 3.88 -21.32
N ALA A 154 24.48 4.28 -21.85
CA ALA A 154 24.06 3.86 -23.18
C ALA A 154 24.91 4.46 -24.31
N ALA A 155 25.44 5.68 -24.13
CA ALA A 155 26.28 6.35 -25.12
C ALA A 155 27.76 5.95 -24.99
N ASP A 156 28.22 5.65 -23.77
CA ASP A 156 29.59 5.22 -23.49
C ASP A 156 29.59 4.12 -22.42
N GLN A 157 29.71 2.87 -22.85
CA GLN A 157 29.68 1.71 -21.96
C GLN A 157 30.91 1.61 -21.04
N SER A 158 31.95 2.43 -21.26
CA SER A 158 33.13 2.48 -20.38
C SER A 158 32.85 3.18 -19.04
N ARG A 159 31.73 3.90 -18.93
CA ARG A 159 31.31 4.63 -17.71
C ARG A 159 29.92 4.22 -17.26
N THR A 160 29.62 4.44 -15.99
CA THR A 160 28.26 4.31 -15.45
C THR A 160 27.42 5.56 -15.75
N ASN A 161 26.10 5.48 -15.55
CA ASN A 161 25.20 6.61 -15.75
C ASN A 161 25.48 7.78 -14.79
N ALA A 162 25.76 7.47 -13.52
CA ALA A 162 26.29 8.40 -12.54
C ALA A 162 27.29 7.66 -11.64
N THR A 163 28.08 8.38 -10.85
CA THR A 163 29.04 7.85 -9.88
C THR A 163 28.87 8.56 -8.55
N CYS A 164 29.51 8.03 -7.50
CA CYS A 164 29.42 8.59 -6.14
C CYS A 164 29.76 10.08 -6.10
N TYR A 165 30.80 10.52 -6.82
CA TYR A 165 31.28 11.91 -6.84
C TYR A 165 30.46 12.84 -7.75
N ASN A 166 29.44 12.33 -8.46
CA ASN A 166 28.47 13.19 -9.12
C ASN A 166 27.40 13.71 -8.15
N CYS A 167 27.15 12.97 -7.06
CA CYS A 167 26.15 13.31 -6.04
C CYS A 167 26.82 13.83 -4.75
N HIS A 168 27.86 13.14 -4.31
CA HIS A 168 28.73 13.55 -3.21
C HIS A 168 29.91 14.36 -3.75
N ASP A 169 30.51 15.19 -2.90
CA ASP A 169 31.80 15.77 -3.22
C ASP A 169 32.90 14.73 -3.02
N ALA A 170 33.95 14.75 -3.85
CA ALA A 170 35.07 13.82 -3.73
C ALA A 170 35.91 14.07 -2.46
N HIS A 171 36.06 15.33 -2.05
CA HIS A 171 36.84 15.70 -0.86
C HIS A 171 35.97 16.18 0.30
N TYR A 172 34.75 16.67 0.04
CA TYR A 172 33.91 17.31 1.06
C TYR A 172 32.60 16.54 1.33
N VAL A 173 32.70 15.43 2.07
CA VAL A 173 31.52 14.69 2.53
C VAL A 173 31.14 15.15 3.94
N TYR A 174 29.99 15.82 4.07
CA TYR A 174 29.61 16.54 5.28
C TYR A 174 28.95 15.67 6.36
N THR A 175 29.26 15.98 7.62
CA THR A 175 28.72 15.34 8.82
C THR A 175 27.23 15.63 9.01
N GLN A 176 26.50 14.72 9.65
CA GLN A 176 25.08 14.96 9.97
C GLN A 176 24.92 16.12 10.94
N GLY A 177 23.90 16.97 10.70
CA GLY A 177 23.62 18.16 11.53
C GLY A 177 24.47 19.39 11.23
N SER A 178 25.49 19.30 10.36
CA SER A 178 26.29 20.45 9.95
C SER A 178 25.54 21.40 9.01
N GLN A 179 25.92 22.69 9.02
CA GLN A 179 25.36 23.68 8.11
C GLN A 179 25.72 23.34 6.65
N GLU A 180 26.95 22.88 6.42
CA GLU A 180 27.45 22.51 5.10
C GLU A 180 26.64 21.35 4.50
N ARG A 181 26.16 20.42 5.33
CA ARG A 181 25.26 19.36 4.88
C ARG A 181 23.89 19.93 4.48
N THR A 182 23.39 20.91 5.22
CA THR A 182 22.12 21.58 4.92
C THR A 182 22.23 22.33 3.59
N ASP A 183 23.31 23.08 3.39
CA ASP A 183 23.60 23.79 2.15
C ASP A 183 23.77 22.81 0.98
N TRP A 184 24.49 21.71 1.19
CA TRP A 184 24.61 20.63 0.22
C TRP A 184 23.26 20.03 -0.15
N ARG A 185 22.36 19.82 0.83
CA ARG A 185 21.02 19.29 0.60
C ARG A 185 20.19 20.24 -0.26
N LEU A 186 20.23 21.55 0.01
CA LEU A 186 19.55 22.57 -0.79
C LEU A 186 20.09 22.65 -2.23
N ASP A 187 21.34 22.25 -2.46
CA ASP A 187 21.96 22.19 -3.79
C ASP A 187 21.69 20.87 -4.55
N ILE A 188 21.14 19.83 -3.92
CA ILE A 188 20.86 18.54 -4.58
C ILE A 188 20.04 18.70 -5.87
N PRO A 189 18.98 19.54 -5.95
CA PRO A 189 18.25 19.74 -7.21
C PRO A 189 19.15 20.18 -8.37
N ASN A 190 20.16 21.01 -8.11
CA ASN A 190 21.12 21.44 -9.14
C ASN A 190 22.09 20.31 -9.53
N LYS A 191 22.48 19.45 -8.58
CA LYS A 191 23.33 18.27 -8.87
C LYS A 191 22.60 17.28 -9.76
N CYS A 192 21.35 16.97 -9.45
CA CYS A 192 20.49 16.16 -10.31
C CYS A 192 20.30 16.83 -11.68
N GLY A 193 20.08 18.15 -11.70
CA GLY A 193 19.89 18.95 -12.89
C GLY A 193 21.07 19.00 -13.88
N LYS A 194 22.27 18.56 -13.48
CA LYS A 194 23.40 18.42 -14.41
C LYS A 194 23.13 17.37 -15.51
N CYS A 195 22.31 16.37 -15.19
CA CYS A 195 21.89 15.33 -16.13
C CYS A 195 20.37 15.37 -16.41
N HIS A 196 19.58 15.83 -15.45
CA HIS A 196 18.10 15.91 -15.49
C HIS A 196 17.65 17.38 -15.55
N SER A 197 18.08 18.10 -16.59
CA SER A 197 17.88 19.55 -16.69
C SER A 197 16.41 19.93 -16.81
N GLU A 198 15.64 19.20 -17.61
CA GLU A 198 14.21 19.44 -17.81
C GLU A 198 13.42 19.27 -16.52
N GLU A 199 13.67 18.19 -15.77
CA GLU A 199 13.02 17.94 -14.48
C GLU A 199 13.39 19.02 -13.45
N ARG A 200 14.65 19.46 -13.45
CA ARG A 200 15.10 20.54 -12.55
C ARG A 200 14.41 21.86 -12.88
N GLU A 201 14.27 22.20 -14.15
CA GLU A 201 13.58 23.42 -14.59
C GLU A 201 12.10 23.39 -14.19
N GLN A 202 11.42 22.26 -14.40
CA GLN A 202 10.05 22.08 -13.93
C GLN A 202 9.95 22.17 -12.40
N TYR A 203 10.86 21.50 -11.69
CA TYR A 203 10.94 21.53 -10.23
C TYR A 203 11.04 22.94 -9.69
N ALA A 204 11.87 23.79 -10.29
CA ALA A 204 12.04 25.18 -9.87
C ALA A 204 10.73 25.99 -9.92
N THR A 205 9.76 25.61 -10.76
CA THR A 205 8.45 26.28 -10.83
C THR A 205 7.43 25.78 -9.79
N SER A 206 7.71 24.66 -9.13
CA SER A 206 6.79 24.02 -8.18
C SER A 206 6.81 24.66 -6.79
N VAL A 207 5.79 24.35 -5.99
CA VAL A 207 5.72 24.78 -4.59
C VAL A 207 6.90 24.28 -3.75
N HIS A 208 7.40 23.06 -4.03
CA HIS A 208 8.56 22.51 -3.33
C HIS A 208 9.85 23.16 -3.82
N GLY A 209 10.01 23.35 -5.12
CA GLY A 209 11.20 23.97 -5.68
C GLY A 209 11.36 25.43 -5.30
N LYS A 210 10.27 26.21 -5.26
CA LYS A 210 10.31 27.58 -4.73
C LYS A 210 10.72 27.60 -3.27
N ALA A 211 10.14 26.73 -2.44
CA ALA A 211 10.51 26.64 -1.03
C ALA A 211 11.99 26.27 -0.81
N VAL A 212 12.58 25.40 -1.66
CA VAL A 212 14.00 25.03 -1.56
C VAL A 212 14.93 26.08 -2.15
N LEU A 213 14.64 26.55 -3.37
CA LEU A 213 15.55 27.39 -4.15
C LEU A 213 15.46 28.88 -3.76
N GLU A 214 14.25 29.37 -3.48
CA GLU A 214 13.97 30.76 -3.12
C GLU A 214 14.01 30.93 -1.59
N ASP A 215 13.17 30.19 -0.86
CA ASP A 215 13.01 30.37 0.60
C ASP A 215 14.10 29.68 1.44
N LYS A 216 15.00 28.91 0.81
CA LYS A 216 16.05 28.11 1.46
C LYS A 216 15.52 27.16 2.57
N ASN A 217 14.30 26.67 2.41
CA ASN A 217 13.67 25.77 3.36
C ASN A 217 14.21 24.34 3.22
N ALA A 218 15.07 23.92 4.15
CA ALA A 218 15.67 22.58 4.16
C ALA A 218 14.69 21.42 4.41
N TYR A 219 13.49 21.72 4.93
CA TYR A 219 12.41 20.76 5.16
C TYR A 219 11.51 20.54 3.93
N ALA A 220 11.59 21.43 2.94
CA ALA A 220 10.87 21.23 1.69
C ALA A 220 11.46 20.05 0.89
N ALA A 221 10.59 19.37 0.14
CA ALA A 221 10.96 18.15 -0.57
C ALA A 221 11.91 18.43 -1.74
N ILE A 222 13.00 17.67 -1.83
CA ILE A 222 13.92 17.61 -2.95
C ILE A 222 13.80 16.28 -3.71
N CYS A 223 14.52 16.13 -4.82
CA CYS A 223 14.46 14.97 -5.70
C CYS A 223 14.60 13.63 -4.94
N SER A 224 15.53 13.56 -3.99
CA SER A 224 15.81 12.35 -3.21
C SER A 224 14.70 11.95 -2.25
N ASP A 225 13.87 12.89 -1.82
CA ASP A 225 12.76 12.61 -0.90
C ASP A 225 11.65 11.87 -1.63
N CYS A 226 11.53 12.04 -2.95
CA CYS A 226 10.58 11.32 -3.81
C CYS A 226 11.18 10.06 -4.45
N HIS A 227 12.41 10.12 -5.01
CA HIS A 227 12.99 9.05 -5.84
C HIS A 227 13.93 8.07 -5.11
N THR A 228 14.19 8.27 -3.81
CA THR A 228 15.29 7.63 -3.04
C THR A 228 16.69 8.09 -3.50
N THR A 229 17.72 7.94 -2.65
CA THR A 229 19.07 8.47 -2.94
C THR A 229 19.98 7.47 -3.64
N HIS A 230 19.91 6.19 -3.26
CA HIS A 230 20.85 5.15 -3.69
C HIS A 230 20.16 3.92 -4.30
N ASN A 231 18.84 3.90 -4.45
CA ASN A 231 18.13 2.80 -5.11
C ASN A 231 17.20 3.34 -6.21
N VAL A 232 17.70 4.33 -6.95
CA VAL A 232 16.94 4.98 -8.01
C VAL A 232 16.79 4.01 -9.18
N GLU A 233 15.54 3.69 -9.52
CA GLU A 233 15.21 2.82 -10.64
C GLU A 233 14.45 3.56 -11.73
N ASP A 234 14.20 2.87 -12.83
CA ASP A 234 13.45 3.40 -13.97
C ASP A 234 12.07 3.93 -13.53
N PRO A 235 11.73 5.20 -13.82
CA PRO A 235 10.45 5.81 -13.43
C PRO A 235 9.24 5.17 -14.11
N ALA A 236 9.43 4.42 -15.21
CA ALA A 236 8.35 3.70 -15.88
C ALA A 236 7.87 2.47 -15.09
N LEU A 237 8.69 1.94 -14.17
CA LEU A 237 8.36 0.75 -13.40
C LEU A 237 7.32 1.04 -12.31
N ASP A 238 6.43 0.07 -12.11
CA ASP A 238 5.39 0.15 -11.07
C ASP A 238 5.99 0.20 -9.66
N SER A 239 7.08 -0.52 -9.42
CA SER A 239 7.82 -0.47 -8.15
C SER A 239 8.26 0.97 -7.81
N THR A 240 8.79 1.70 -8.79
CA THR A 240 9.23 3.09 -8.64
C THR A 240 8.04 4.02 -8.34
N LYS A 241 6.97 3.90 -9.12
CA LYS A 241 5.75 4.71 -8.96
C LYS A 241 5.10 4.54 -7.57
N LEU A 242 5.07 3.30 -7.06
CA LEU A 242 4.52 2.98 -5.75
C LEU A 242 5.39 3.53 -4.61
N VAL A 243 6.72 3.46 -4.75
CA VAL A 243 7.66 4.06 -3.79
C VAL A 243 7.48 5.58 -3.74
N ILE A 244 7.41 6.27 -4.89
CA ILE A 244 7.16 7.72 -4.95
C ILE A 244 5.83 8.08 -4.26
N THR A 245 4.79 7.29 -4.51
CA THR A 245 3.46 7.49 -3.88
C THR A 245 3.56 7.40 -2.36
N LYS A 246 4.27 6.39 -1.84
CA LYS A 246 4.50 6.22 -0.40
C LYS A 246 5.32 7.38 0.18
N ASN A 247 6.33 7.85 -0.56
CA ASN A 247 7.24 8.90 -0.10
C ASN A 247 6.56 10.25 0.11
N CYS A 248 5.45 10.53 -0.58
CA CYS A 248 4.60 11.69 -0.30
C CYS A 248 4.15 11.72 1.17
N GLY A 249 3.88 10.55 1.75
CA GLY A 249 3.43 10.39 3.13
C GLY A 249 4.50 10.59 4.20
N ASN A 250 5.78 10.76 3.83
CA ASN A 250 6.82 11.14 4.78
C ASN A 250 6.59 12.55 5.35
N CYS A 251 5.88 13.40 4.60
CA CYS A 251 5.45 14.75 5.03
C CYS A 251 3.92 14.89 5.04
N HIS A 252 3.21 14.30 4.06
CA HIS A 252 1.75 14.41 3.94
C HIS A 252 1.02 13.19 4.52
N VAL A 253 1.21 12.93 5.82
CA VAL A 253 0.74 11.71 6.50
C VAL A 253 -0.79 11.54 6.39
N ASP A 254 -1.56 12.59 6.69
CA ASP A 254 -3.02 12.52 6.70
C ASP A 254 -3.61 12.44 5.28
N SER A 255 -3.00 13.12 4.31
CA SER A 255 -3.38 13.02 2.90
C SER A 255 -3.10 11.63 2.35
N LEU A 256 -1.97 11.00 2.69
CA LEU A 256 -1.69 9.62 2.31
C LEU A 256 -2.70 8.66 2.97
N ARG A 257 -2.99 8.84 4.27
CA ARG A 257 -3.93 7.99 5.00
C ARG A 257 -5.34 8.03 4.41
N SER A 258 -5.84 9.22 4.09
CA SER A 258 -7.16 9.40 3.46
C SER A 258 -7.19 8.86 2.03
N TYR A 259 -6.14 9.15 1.25
CA TYR A 259 -5.98 8.63 -0.10
C TYR A 259 -5.92 7.09 -0.15
N SER A 260 -5.19 6.44 0.77
CA SER A 260 -5.09 4.97 0.87
C SER A 260 -6.43 4.27 1.14
N ARG A 261 -7.44 5.01 1.61
CA ARG A 261 -8.80 4.49 1.82
C ARG A 261 -9.68 4.58 0.57
N THR A 262 -9.23 5.30 -0.45
CA THR A 262 -9.90 5.35 -1.76
C THR A 262 -9.57 4.10 -2.58
N TYR A 263 -10.36 3.81 -3.60
CA TYR A 263 -10.09 2.70 -4.51
C TYR A 263 -8.69 2.81 -5.14
N HIS A 264 -8.28 4.01 -5.55
CA HIS A 264 -6.94 4.25 -6.10
C HIS A 264 -5.84 3.88 -5.10
N GLY A 265 -5.95 4.37 -3.86
CA GLY A 265 -5.00 4.04 -2.80
C GLY A 265 -4.98 2.56 -2.45
N GLN A 266 -6.14 1.90 -2.39
CA GLN A 266 -6.27 0.47 -2.09
C GLN A 266 -5.57 -0.41 -3.14
N VAL A 267 -5.71 -0.06 -4.43
CA VAL A 267 -5.03 -0.78 -5.52
C VAL A 267 -3.52 -0.56 -5.49
N ASN A 268 -3.07 0.65 -5.15
CA ASN A 268 -1.65 0.91 -4.94
C ASN A 268 -1.08 0.13 -3.74
N ALA A 269 -1.82 0.02 -2.63
CA ALA A 269 -1.44 -0.78 -1.47
C ALA A 269 -1.30 -2.28 -1.79
N LEU A 270 -2.12 -2.78 -2.73
CA LEU A 270 -2.04 -4.13 -3.27
C LEU A 270 -0.81 -4.36 -4.18
N GLY A 271 -0.05 -3.31 -4.51
CA GLY A 271 1.18 -3.40 -5.30
C GLY A 271 1.01 -3.12 -6.79
N TYR A 272 -0.06 -2.45 -7.20
CA TYR A 272 -0.34 -2.16 -8.62
C TYR A 272 -0.38 -0.67 -8.88
N ALA A 273 0.40 -0.16 -9.86
CA ALA A 273 0.53 1.29 -10.07
C ALA A 273 -0.35 1.87 -11.20
N HIS A 274 -1.30 1.08 -11.73
CA HIS A 274 -2.15 1.49 -12.86
C HIS A 274 -3.38 2.31 -12.46
N THR A 275 -3.56 2.61 -11.17
CA THR A 275 -4.58 3.56 -10.69
C THR A 275 -3.95 4.90 -10.33
N ALA A 276 -4.76 5.96 -10.19
CA ALA A 276 -4.22 7.32 -10.02
C ALA A 276 -3.42 7.43 -8.72
N LYS A 277 -2.19 7.93 -8.80
CA LYS A 277 -1.28 8.20 -7.69
C LYS A 277 -1.30 9.69 -7.35
N CYS A 278 -0.62 10.10 -6.28
CA CYS A 278 -0.56 11.51 -5.85
C CYS A 278 -0.19 12.43 -7.03
N PHE A 279 0.83 12.06 -7.80
CA PHE A 279 1.36 12.85 -8.90
C PHE A 279 0.52 12.81 -10.19
N ASP A 280 -0.38 11.84 -10.36
CA ASP A 280 -1.31 11.84 -11.50
C ASP A 280 -2.39 12.93 -11.34
N CYS A 281 -2.74 13.22 -10.09
CA CYS A 281 -3.67 14.29 -9.74
C CYS A 281 -2.93 15.63 -9.59
N HIS A 282 -1.91 15.71 -8.73
CA HIS A 282 -1.26 16.97 -8.33
C HIS A 282 -0.17 17.47 -9.29
N GLY A 283 0.29 16.62 -10.22
CA GLY A 283 1.49 16.87 -11.02
C GLY A 283 2.74 16.21 -10.43
N ASN A 284 3.84 16.23 -11.17
CA ASN A 284 5.09 15.55 -10.84
C ASN A 284 6.19 16.53 -10.35
N HIS A 285 7.03 17.06 -11.23
CA HIS A 285 8.04 18.06 -10.90
C HIS A 285 7.45 19.46 -10.84
N GLY A 286 6.32 19.74 -11.52
CA GLY A 286 5.68 21.07 -11.55
C GLY A 286 4.51 21.29 -10.57
N ILE A 287 4.48 20.58 -9.43
CA ILE A 287 3.33 20.61 -8.49
C ILE A 287 3.00 22.03 -8.01
N GLN A 288 1.72 22.40 -8.10
CA GLN A 288 1.20 23.70 -7.67
C GLN A 288 0.26 23.59 -6.47
N ARG A 289 0.01 24.71 -5.78
CA ARG A 289 -1.01 24.77 -4.71
C ARG A 289 -2.39 24.46 -5.29
N VAL A 290 -3.27 23.84 -4.51
CA VAL A 290 -4.63 23.48 -4.96
C VAL A 290 -5.45 24.72 -5.37
N THR A 291 -5.15 25.87 -4.77
CA THR A 291 -5.79 27.16 -5.06
C THR A 291 -5.18 27.90 -6.27
N ASP A 292 -4.10 27.38 -6.85
CA ASP A 292 -3.49 27.99 -8.03
C ASP A 292 -4.30 27.62 -9.29
N PRO A 293 -4.72 28.57 -10.13
CA PRO A 293 -5.43 28.29 -11.38
C PRO A 293 -4.68 27.37 -12.35
N LYS A 294 -3.34 27.29 -12.26
CA LYS A 294 -2.51 26.38 -13.06
C LYS A 294 -2.47 24.95 -12.50
N SER A 295 -2.99 24.74 -11.30
CA SER A 295 -3.02 23.42 -10.67
C SER A 295 -4.01 22.49 -11.36
N THR A 296 -3.59 21.27 -11.64
CA THR A 296 -4.44 20.21 -12.21
C THR A 296 -5.56 19.79 -11.27
N VAL A 297 -5.44 20.05 -9.96
CA VAL A 297 -6.48 19.77 -8.96
C VAL A 297 -7.29 21.01 -8.56
N HIS A 298 -7.05 22.16 -9.20
CA HIS A 298 -7.89 23.34 -9.05
C HIS A 298 -9.37 22.98 -9.35
N PRO A 299 -10.36 23.54 -8.63
CA PRO A 299 -11.77 23.23 -8.86
C PRO A 299 -12.19 23.27 -10.34
N ASP A 300 -11.68 24.25 -11.10
CA ASP A 300 -12.01 24.43 -12.53
C ASP A 300 -11.32 23.41 -13.45
N ASN A 301 -10.18 22.84 -13.03
CA ASN A 301 -9.38 21.90 -13.84
C ASN A 301 -9.61 20.43 -13.46
N ARG A 302 -10.16 20.18 -12.26
CA ARG A 302 -10.29 18.83 -11.68
C ARG A 302 -11.03 17.86 -12.58
N LEU A 303 -12.08 18.32 -13.28
CA LEU A 303 -12.85 17.48 -14.20
C LEU A 303 -11.98 16.93 -15.33
N GLN A 304 -11.18 17.80 -15.95
CA GLN A 304 -10.26 17.41 -17.02
C GLN A 304 -9.20 16.43 -16.51
N THR A 305 -8.74 16.62 -15.26
CA THR A 305 -7.81 15.68 -14.62
C THR A 305 -8.42 14.29 -14.43
N CYS A 306 -9.67 14.20 -13.96
CA CYS A 306 -10.38 12.93 -13.86
C CYS A 306 -10.62 12.30 -15.24
N GLN A 307 -10.94 13.10 -16.25
CA GLN A 307 -11.24 12.65 -17.61
C GLN A 307 -10.06 12.02 -18.35
N LYS A 308 -8.83 12.21 -17.87
CA LYS A 308 -7.64 11.48 -18.38
C LYS A 308 -7.82 9.96 -18.31
N CYS A 309 -8.50 9.48 -17.25
CA CYS A 309 -8.80 8.06 -17.06
C CYS A 309 -10.29 7.75 -17.15
N HIS A 310 -11.16 8.68 -16.76
CA HIS A 310 -12.62 8.55 -16.75
C HIS A 310 -13.24 9.41 -17.85
N GLN A 311 -13.10 8.99 -19.11
CA GLN A 311 -13.52 9.79 -20.28
C GLN A 311 -14.99 10.26 -20.24
N GLY A 312 -15.88 9.49 -19.60
CA GLY A 312 -17.29 9.84 -19.42
C GLY A 312 -17.63 10.59 -18.13
N ALA A 313 -16.65 11.05 -17.37
CA ALA A 313 -16.88 11.76 -16.11
C ALA A 313 -17.63 13.08 -16.34
N THR A 314 -18.67 13.32 -15.53
CA THR A 314 -19.48 14.54 -15.53
C THR A 314 -19.08 15.48 -14.38
N ALA A 315 -19.64 16.68 -14.31
CA ALA A 315 -19.38 17.61 -13.21
C ALA A 315 -19.75 17.02 -11.83
N GLY A 316 -20.74 16.13 -11.75
CA GLY A 316 -21.07 15.42 -10.50
C GLY A 316 -19.95 14.45 -10.07
N PHE A 317 -19.16 13.92 -10.99
CA PHE A 317 -18.08 12.98 -10.68
C PHE A 317 -16.99 13.61 -9.81
N VAL A 318 -16.72 14.90 -9.99
CA VAL A 318 -15.66 15.62 -9.27
C VAL A 318 -16.06 16.09 -7.86
N THR A 319 -17.31 15.85 -7.44
CA THR A 319 -17.73 16.04 -6.05
C THR A 319 -17.17 14.97 -5.12
N PHE A 320 -16.64 13.86 -5.69
CA PHE A 320 -15.85 12.90 -4.94
C PHE A 320 -14.68 13.59 -4.24
N GLN A 321 -14.43 13.22 -2.99
CA GLN A 321 -13.39 13.83 -2.14
C GLN A 321 -12.25 12.81 -1.91
N PRO A 322 -11.15 12.86 -2.69
CA PRO A 322 -10.06 11.87 -2.60
C PRO A 322 -9.30 11.89 -1.26
N HIS A 323 -9.42 12.99 -0.50
CA HIS A 323 -8.81 13.17 0.82
C HIS A 323 -9.84 13.31 1.95
N GLY A 324 -11.11 12.97 1.68
CA GLY A 324 -12.17 12.98 2.67
C GLY A 324 -11.85 12.05 3.84
N ASN A 325 -12.15 12.50 5.06
CA ASN A 325 -11.95 11.68 6.26
C ASN A 325 -13.15 11.78 7.22
N THR A 326 -13.21 10.86 8.17
CA THR A 326 -14.34 10.69 9.11
C THR A 326 -14.06 11.25 10.51
N HIS A 327 -12.96 11.98 10.70
CA HIS A 327 -12.52 12.49 12.00
C HIS A 327 -12.54 14.02 12.07
N ASP A 328 -12.75 14.70 10.94
CA ASP A 328 -12.89 16.14 10.84
C ASP A 328 -14.33 16.52 10.47
N PHE A 329 -15.08 16.98 11.47
CA PHE A 329 -16.46 17.42 11.29
C PHE A 329 -16.56 18.76 10.55
N GLN A 330 -15.55 19.64 10.66
CA GLN A 330 -15.60 20.97 10.06
C GLN A 330 -15.46 20.89 8.54
N SER A 331 -14.50 20.07 8.06
CA SER A 331 -14.28 19.90 6.62
C SER A 331 -15.23 18.87 5.99
N TYR A 332 -15.64 17.84 6.75
CA TYR A 332 -16.38 16.68 6.23
C TYR A 332 -17.59 16.28 7.09
N PRO A 333 -18.57 17.17 7.31
CA PRO A 333 -19.68 16.92 8.23
C PRO A 333 -20.50 15.67 7.85
N TYR A 334 -20.81 15.49 6.56
CA TYR A 334 -21.58 14.34 6.08
C TYR A 334 -20.85 13.00 6.28
N LEU A 335 -19.55 12.94 5.96
CA LEU A 335 -18.75 11.72 6.15
C LEU A 335 -18.60 11.39 7.63
N TRP A 336 -18.42 12.40 8.48
CA TRP A 336 -18.33 12.24 9.92
C TRP A 336 -19.63 11.66 10.48
N VAL A 337 -20.78 12.28 10.19
CA VAL A 337 -22.09 11.85 10.71
C VAL A 337 -22.42 10.43 10.23
N ALA A 338 -22.25 10.17 8.94
CA ALA A 338 -22.47 8.84 8.38
C ALA A 338 -21.57 7.78 9.05
N SER A 339 -20.29 8.10 9.27
CA SER A 339 -19.36 7.20 9.94
C SER A 339 -19.75 6.93 11.39
N LYS A 340 -20.07 7.95 12.18
CA LYS A 340 -20.49 7.76 13.58
C LYS A 340 -21.79 6.98 13.68
N PHE A 341 -22.75 7.26 12.81
CA PHE A 341 -24.00 6.52 12.72
C PHE A 341 -23.74 5.04 12.40
N MET A 342 -22.94 4.74 11.37
CA MET A 342 -22.64 3.36 10.97
C MET A 342 -21.86 2.59 12.06
N VAL A 343 -20.93 3.25 12.76
CA VAL A 343 -20.21 2.63 13.89
C VAL A 343 -21.15 2.38 15.06
N ALA A 344 -22.04 3.32 15.41
CA ALA A 344 -23.02 3.13 16.47
C ALA A 344 -24.00 2.00 16.12
N LEU A 345 -24.47 1.95 14.87
CA LEU A 345 -25.32 0.87 14.37
C LEU A 345 -24.60 -0.49 14.47
N LEU A 346 -23.35 -0.57 14.02
CA LEU A 346 -22.53 -1.78 14.08
C LEU A 346 -22.39 -2.29 15.52
N LEU A 347 -21.99 -1.40 16.44
CA LEU A 347 -21.80 -1.74 17.85
C LEU A 347 -23.13 -2.14 18.50
N GLY A 348 -24.22 -1.44 18.21
CA GLY A 348 -25.55 -1.75 18.73
C GLY A 348 -26.07 -3.11 18.26
N VAL A 349 -25.96 -3.40 16.96
CA VAL A 349 -26.36 -4.69 16.39
C VAL A 349 -25.53 -5.84 16.98
N PHE A 350 -24.21 -5.71 17.04
CA PHE A 350 -23.37 -6.75 17.65
C PHE A 350 -23.64 -6.93 19.14
N ALA A 351 -23.76 -5.84 19.90
CA ALA A 351 -24.06 -5.91 21.33
C ALA A 351 -25.40 -6.63 21.57
N PHE A 352 -26.44 -6.31 20.80
CA PHE A 352 -27.73 -6.95 20.91
C PHE A 352 -27.68 -8.44 20.53
N PHE A 353 -27.22 -8.77 19.33
CA PHE A 353 -27.29 -10.14 18.81
C PHE A 353 -26.29 -11.09 19.46
N TRP A 354 -25.08 -10.64 19.81
CA TRP A 354 -24.15 -11.48 20.57
C TRP A 354 -24.66 -11.74 21.98
N THR A 355 -25.17 -10.72 22.67
CA THR A 355 -25.78 -10.93 24.00
C THR A 355 -26.97 -11.88 23.88
N HIS A 356 -27.84 -11.68 22.89
CA HIS A 356 -28.98 -12.56 22.63
C HIS A 356 -28.55 -14.02 22.38
N SER A 357 -27.55 -14.26 21.52
CA SER A 357 -27.03 -15.60 21.25
C SER A 357 -26.35 -16.23 22.48
N LEU A 358 -25.55 -15.47 23.23
CA LEU A 358 -24.91 -15.95 24.45
C LEU A 358 -25.93 -16.36 25.51
N LEU A 359 -26.95 -15.52 25.73
CA LEU A 359 -28.05 -15.81 26.64
C LEU A 359 -28.86 -17.03 26.19
N TRP A 360 -29.08 -17.19 24.88
CA TRP A 360 -29.69 -18.39 24.33
C TRP A 360 -28.85 -19.63 24.65
N PHE A 361 -27.57 -19.66 24.29
CA PHE A 361 -26.71 -20.82 24.54
C PHE A 361 -26.64 -21.16 26.02
N TYR A 362 -26.50 -20.14 26.89
CA TYR A 362 -26.53 -20.32 28.34
C TYR A 362 -27.83 -20.95 28.82
N ARG A 363 -28.98 -20.43 28.37
CA ARG A 363 -30.29 -20.91 28.82
C ARG A 363 -30.60 -22.31 28.31
N GLU A 364 -30.32 -22.57 27.04
CA GLU A 364 -30.49 -23.88 26.42
C GLU A 364 -29.59 -24.93 27.10
N TYR A 365 -28.35 -24.57 27.45
CA TYR A 365 -27.47 -25.43 28.25
C TYR A 365 -28.06 -25.76 29.63
N LYS A 366 -28.60 -24.75 30.33
CA LYS A 366 -29.25 -24.95 31.64
C LYS A 366 -30.50 -25.82 31.55
N ASP A 367 -31.37 -25.56 30.58
CA ASP A 367 -32.61 -26.33 30.38
C ASP A 367 -32.28 -27.79 30.01
N ARG A 368 -31.25 -28.04 29.19
CA ARG A 368 -30.76 -29.40 28.89
C ARG A 368 -30.20 -30.11 30.11
N ARG A 369 -29.43 -29.43 30.96
CA ARG A 369 -28.97 -30.01 32.25
C ARG A 369 -30.13 -30.35 33.18
N GLN A 370 -31.24 -29.63 33.09
CA GLN A 370 -32.46 -29.89 33.85
C GLN A 370 -33.39 -30.91 33.18
N GLY A 371 -32.98 -31.53 32.07
CA GLY A 371 -33.81 -32.50 31.34
C GLY A 371 -34.99 -31.88 30.57
N LYS A 372 -35.09 -30.55 30.48
CA LYS A 372 -36.16 -29.81 29.79
C LYS A 372 -35.89 -29.73 28.29
N THR A 373 -35.75 -30.88 27.65
CA THR A 373 -35.54 -30.96 26.20
C THR A 373 -36.88 -30.84 25.49
N GLN A 374 -37.12 -29.74 24.79
CA GLN A 374 -38.28 -29.62 23.90
C GLN A 374 -37.91 -30.03 22.47
N PRO A 375 -38.42 -31.16 21.95
CA PRO A 375 -38.24 -31.51 20.56
C PRO A 375 -38.99 -30.52 19.66
N HIS A 376 -38.35 -30.08 18.58
CA HIS A 376 -38.93 -29.11 17.64
C HIS A 376 -40.17 -29.65 16.90
N VAL A 377 -40.32 -30.97 16.85
CA VAL A 377 -41.50 -31.68 16.34
C VAL A 377 -41.84 -32.80 17.32
N ILE A 378 -43.05 -32.76 17.89
CA ILE A 378 -43.57 -33.81 18.77
C ILE A 378 -44.17 -34.91 17.88
N ALA A 379 -43.33 -35.85 17.42
CA ALA A 379 -43.74 -36.91 16.49
C ALA A 379 -44.89 -37.79 17.05
N ALA A 380 -45.05 -37.85 18.38
CA ALA A 380 -46.13 -38.56 19.06
C ALA A 380 -47.52 -37.94 18.77
N GLU A 381 -47.59 -36.63 18.53
CA GLU A 381 -48.84 -35.91 18.25
C GLU A 381 -49.24 -35.96 16.76
N LEU A 382 -48.39 -36.54 15.90
CA LEU A 382 -48.59 -36.61 14.45
C LEU A 382 -48.46 -38.05 13.91
N PRO A 383 -49.29 -39.01 14.37
CA PRO A 383 -49.13 -40.44 14.05
C PRO A 383 -49.19 -40.75 12.55
N GLY A 384 -50.01 -40.03 11.77
CA GLY A 384 -50.12 -40.19 10.30
C GLY A 384 -48.96 -39.63 9.48
N TRP A 385 -47.99 -38.99 10.15
CA TRP A 385 -46.85 -38.32 9.54
C TRP A 385 -45.51 -38.89 10.02
N LYS A 386 -45.52 -40.03 10.71
CA LYS A 386 -44.31 -40.74 11.13
C LYS A 386 -43.43 -41.06 9.91
N GLY A 387 -42.19 -40.56 9.91
CA GLY A 387 -41.25 -40.72 8.80
C GLY A 387 -41.50 -39.83 7.57
N LYS A 388 -42.50 -38.93 7.60
CA LYS A 388 -42.75 -37.97 6.51
C LYS A 388 -42.02 -36.64 6.77
N HIS A 389 -41.49 -36.04 5.72
CA HIS A 389 -40.84 -34.73 5.77
C HIS A 389 -41.75 -33.63 5.19
N PHE A 390 -41.75 -32.46 5.84
CA PHE A 390 -42.41 -31.27 5.29
C PHE A 390 -41.45 -30.52 4.36
N ARG A 391 -41.84 -30.33 3.09
CA ARG A 391 -41.04 -29.57 2.12
C ARG A 391 -41.22 -28.07 2.35
N ARG A 392 -40.33 -27.47 3.16
CA ARG A 392 -40.31 -26.03 3.44
C ARG A 392 -39.97 -25.17 2.20
N PHE A 393 -39.01 -25.61 1.37
CA PHE A 393 -38.56 -24.88 0.18
C PHE A 393 -38.48 -25.79 -1.06
N THR A 394 -38.84 -25.25 -2.23
CA THR A 394 -38.75 -25.97 -3.52
C THR A 394 -37.28 -26.03 -4.00
N ALA A 395 -37.00 -26.89 -4.98
CA ALA A 395 -35.65 -26.99 -5.56
C ALA A 395 -35.17 -25.66 -6.17
N GLY A 396 -36.05 -24.93 -6.89
CA GLY A 396 -35.71 -23.64 -7.49
C GLY A 396 -35.24 -22.61 -6.46
N TRP A 397 -35.93 -22.47 -5.33
CA TRP A 397 -35.52 -21.57 -4.25
C TRP A 397 -34.21 -21.97 -3.58
N ARG A 398 -33.97 -23.29 -3.43
CA ARG A 398 -32.69 -23.78 -2.88
C ARG A 398 -31.52 -23.50 -3.81
N ILE A 399 -31.71 -23.65 -5.12
CA ILE A 399 -30.69 -23.33 -6.13
C ILE A 399 -30.44 -21.81 -6.16
N ALA A 400 -31.49 -21.00 -6.22
CA ALA A 400 -31.37 -19.53 -6.17
C ALA A 400 -30.64 -19.08 -4.90
N HIS A 401 -30.97 -19.67 -3.74
CA HIS A 401 -30.26 -19.38 -2.50
C HIS A 401 -28.78 -19.79 -2.55
N LEU A 402 -28.45 -20.95 -3.15
CA LEU A 402 -27.05 -21.35 -3.33
C LEU A 402 -26.26 -20.36 -4.19
N PHE A 403 -26.81 -19.93 -5.32
CA PHE A 403 -26.17 -18.91 -6.17
C PHE A 403 -26.05 -17.57 -5.47
N PHE A 404 -27.08 -17.17 -4.71
CA PHE A 404 -27.03 -15.97 -3.88
C PHE A 404 -25.91 -16.04 -2.85
N ALA A 405 -25.82 -17.15 -2.10
CA ALA A 405 -24.79 -17.36 -1.09
C ALA A 405 -23.38 -17.35 -1.70
N LEU A 406 -23.15 -18.06 -2.80
CA LEU A 406 -21.86 -18.05 -3.51
C LEU A 406 -21.50 -16.65 -4.00
N SER A 407 -22.48 -15.90 -4.54
CA SER A 407 -22.28 -14.53 -5.00
C SER A 407 -21.87 -13.62 -3.84
N VAL A 408 -22.57 -13.69 -2.70
CA VAL A 408 -22.25 -12.93 -1.49
C VAL A 408 -20.84 -13.27 -0.99
N MET A 409 -20.49 -14.55 -0.91
CA MET A 409 -19.14 -14.97 -0.49
C MET A 409 -18.06 -14.42 -1.41
N THR A 410 -18.27 -14.44 -2.73
CA THR A 410 -17.34 -13.85 -3.69
C THR A 410 -17.25 -12.33 -3.55
N LEU A 411 -18.38 -11.63 -3.36
CA LEU A 411 -18.41 -10.19 -3.15
C LEU A 411 -17.67 -9.77 -1.87
N VAL A 412 -17.89 -10.52 -0.78
CA VAL A 412 -17.18 -10.32 0.49
C VAL A 412 -15.69 -10.55 0.29
N LEU A 413 -15.28 -11.67 -0.32
CA LEU A 413 -13.86 -11.97 -0.51
C LEU A 413 -13.15 -10.91 -1.37
N SER A 414 -13.74 -10.56 -2.51
CA SER A 414 -13.18 -9.56 -3.42
C SER A 414 -13.19 -8.15 -2.84
N GLY A 415 -14.27 -7.74 -2.17
CA GLY A 415 -14.38 -6.43 -1.52
C GLY A 415 -13.44 -6.30 -0.32
N MET A 416 -13.35 -7.32 0.54
CA MET A 416 -12.45 -7.33 1.69
C MET A 416 -10.99 -7.31 1.27
N ALA A 417 -10.62 -8.03 0.22
CA ALA A 417 -9.24 -8.01 -0.27
C ALA A 417 -8.81 -6.62 -0.79
N VAL A 418 -9.73 -5.85 -1.38
CA VAL A 418 -9.45 -4.45 -1.73
C VAL A 418 -9.41 -3.56 -0.48
N LEU A 419 -10.38 -3.70 0.42
CA LEU A 419 -10.47 -2.93 1.67
C LEU A 419 -9.22 -3.07 2.54
N PHE A 420 -8.63 -4.27 2.58
CA PHE A 420 -7.44 -4.61 3.37
C PHE A 420 -6.18 -4.77 2.52
N GLY A 421 -6.06 -4.00 1.43
CA GLY A 421 -4.99 -4.15 0.44
C GLY A 421 -3.55 -4.07 0.96
N GLU A 422 -3.33 -3.46 2.13
CA GLU A 422 -2.01 -3.40 2.78
C GLU A 422 -1.54 -4.76 3.34
N THR A 423 -2.48 -5.68 3.62
CA THR A 423 -2.20 -6.96 4.26
C THR A 423 -1.72 -8.03 3.28
N ASN A 424 -0.95 -8.99 3.76
CA ASN A 424 -0.38 -10.04 2.89
C ASN A 424 -1.44 -10.97 2.31
N TRP A 425 -2.47 -11.34 3.09
CA TRP A 425 -3.54 -12.22 2.61
C TRP A 425 -4.33 -11.58 1.47
N ALA A 426 -4.57 -10.26 1.54
CA ALA A 426 -5.27 -9.52 0.51
C ALA A 426 -4.50 -9.53 -0.82
N LYS A 427 -3.18 -9.36 -0.76
CA LYS A 427 -2.29 -9.45 -1.93
C LYS A 427 -2.33 -10.85 -2.56
N SER A 428 -2.28 -11.90 -1.74
CA SER A 428 -2.40 -13.28 -2.22
C SER A 428 -3.76 -13.55 -2.88
N VAL A 429 -4.86 -13.07 -2.28
CA VAL A 429 -6.20 -13.20 -2.86
C VAL A 429 -6.29 -12.43 -4.18
N MET A 430 -5.76 -11.21 -4.27
CA MET A 430 -5.75 -10.45 -5.53
C MET A 430 -4.93 -11.13 -6.62
N GLN A 431 -3.78 -11.72 -6.28
CA GLN A 431 -3.01 -12.51 -7.22
C GLN A 431 -3.80 -13.73 -7.70
N LEU A 432 -4.48 -14.45 -6.80
CA LEU A 432 -5.32 -15.60 -7.13
C LEU A 432 -6.49 -15.22 -8.05
N LEU A 433 -7.11 -14.06 -7.84
CA LEU A 433 -8.19 -13.55 -8.68
C LEU A 433 -7.70 -12.95 -10.01
N GLY A 434 -6.38 -12.97 -10.29
CA GLY A 434 -5.80 -12.46 -11.53
C GLY A 434 -5.58 -10.94 -11.57
N GLY A 435 -5.40 -10.33 -10.39
CA GLY A 435 -5.19 -8.90 -10.18
C GLY A 435 -6.47 -8.06 -10.04
N PRO A 436 -6.35 -6.77 -9.70
CA PRO A 436 -7.48 -5.89 -9.40
C PRO A 436 -8.51 -5.78 -10.52
N ARG A 437 -8.06 -5.74 -11.78
CA ARG A 437 -8.94 -5.65 -12.95
C ARG A 437 -9.83 -6.89 -13.08
N SER A 438 -9.24 -8.07 -12.94
CA SER A 438 -9.96 -9.35 -12.99
C SER A 438 -10.89 -9.51 -11.78
N ALA A 439 -10.40 -9.18 -10.58
CA ALA A 439 -11.20 -9.17 -9.36
C ALA A 439 -12.42 -8.24 -9.47
N ALA A 440 -12.28 -7.06 -10.08
CA ALA A 440 -13.39 -6.14 -10.31
C ALA A 440 -14.44 -6.68 -11.30
N ILE A 441 -14.02 -7.45 -12.31
CA ILE A 441 -14.96 -8.15 -13.21
C ILE A 441 -15.72 -9.23 -12.45
N ILE A 442 -15.00 -10.08 -11.70
CA ILE A 442 -15.60 -11.14 -10.87
C ILE A 442 -16.59 -10.53 -9.87
N HIS A 443 -16.22 -9.45 -9.20
CA HIS A 443 -17.07 -8.72 -8.26
C HIS A 443 -18.37 -8.26 -8.92
N ARG A 444 -18.30 -7.59 -10.08
CA ARG A 444 -19.48 -7.09 -10.79
C ARG A 444 -20.38 -8.20 -11.34
N VAL A 445 -19.81 -9.32 -11.80
CA VAL A 445 -20.60 -10.48 -12.22
C VAL A 445 -21.36 -11.07 -11.03
N SER A 446 -20.70 -11.27 -9.88
CA SER A 446 -21.35 -11.74 -8.66
C SER A 446 -22.41 -10.76 -8.15
N ALA A 447 -22.17 -9.45 -8.25
CA ALA A 447 -23.15 -8.42 -7.92
C ALA A 447 -24.38 -8.52 -8.84
N GLY A 448 -24.17 -8.69 -10.15
CA GLY A 448 -25.24 -8.86 -11.12
C GLY A 448 -26.10 -10.11 -10.87
N ILE A 449 -25.48 -11.24 -10.51
CA ILE A 449 -26.20 -12.46 -10.12
C ILE A 449 -27.02 -12.21 -8.85
N MET A 450 -26.40 -11.63 -7.82
CA MET A 450 -27.05 -11.34 -6.55
C MET A 450 -28.25 -10.40 -6.71
N LEU A 451 -28.09 -9.30 -7.46
CA LEU A 451 -29.15 -8.34 -7.77
C LEU A 451 -30.24 -8.97 -8.64
N GLY A 452 -29.86 -9.77 -9.64
CA GLY A 452 -30.81 -10.50 -10.48
C GLY A 452 -31.72 -11.42 -9.66
N ILE A 453 -31.16 -12.18 -8.72
CA ILE A 453 -31.94 -13.03 -7.80
C ILE A 453 -32.85 -12.18 -6.91
N PHE A 454 -32.36 -11.04 -6.40
CA PHE A 454 -33.17 -10.12 -5.61
C PHE A 454 -34.37 -9.57 -6.40
N PHE A 455 -34.17 -9.10 -7.64
CA PHE A 455 -35.26 -8.60 -8.47
C PHE A 455 -36.24 -9.71 -8.89
N ILE A 456 -35.75 -10.91 -9.21
CA ILE A 456 -36.62 -12.07 -9.47
C ILE A 456 -37.47 -12.38 -8.24
N HIS A 457 -36.89 -12.34 -7.04
CA HIS A 457 -37.63 -12.53 -5.79
C HIS A 457 -38.73 -11.48 -5.62
N LEU A 458 -38.44 -10.19 -5.86
CA LEU A 458 -39.43 -9.11 -5.83
C LEU A 458 -40.58 -9.36 -6.82
N ILE A 459 -40.25 -9.71 -8.07
CA ILE A 459 -41.25 -9.99 -9.11
C ILE A 459 -42.15 -11.15 -8.67
N VAL A 460 -41.59 -12.23 -8.13
CA VAL A 460 -42.37 -13.38 -7.65
C VAL A 460 -43.24 -13.02 -6.45
N VAL A 461 -42.74 -12.22 -5.51
CA VAL A 461 -43.52 -11.73 -4.37
C VAL A 461 -44.69 -10.87 -4.85
N CYS A 462 -44.44 -9.88 -5.71
CA CYS A 462 -45.48 -9.02 -6.29
C CYS A 462 -46.51 -9.84 -7.07
N TRP A 463 -46.07 -10.77 -7.92
CA TRP A 463 -46.95 -11.62 -8.71
C TRP A 463 -47.84 -12.53 -7.84
N ARG A 464 -47.30 -13.08 -6.75
CA ARG A 464 -48.07 -13.91 -5.81
C ARG A 464 -49.01 -13.10 -4.92
N LEU A 465 -48.63 -11.88 -4.54
CA LEU A 465 -49.43 -11.01 -3.68
C LEU A 465 -50.49 -10.23 -4.46
N ALA A 466 -50.29 -9.93 -5.75
CA ALA A 466 -51.24 -9.19 -6.57
C ALA A 466 -52.70 -9.71 -6.48
N PRO A 467 -52.99 -11.01 -6.66
CA PRO A 467 -54.36 -11.52 -6.53
C PRO A 467 -54.87 -11.53 -5.07
N LEU A 468 -53.96 -11.51 -4.10
CA LEU A 468 -54.28 -11.58 -2.67
C LEU A 468 -54.27 -10.19 -2.00
N TRP A 469 -53.99 -9.10 -2.72
CA TRP A 469 -53.66 -7.80 -2.13
C TRP A 469 -54.71 -7.28 -1.13
N ARG A 470 -56.00 -7.51 -1.43
CA ARG A 470 -57.12 -7.07 -0.58
C ARG A 470 -57.44 -8.04 0.58
N THR A 471 -57.05 -9.30 0.48
CA THR A 471 -57.38 -10.37 1.42
C THR A 471 -56.18 -10.86 2.23
N PHE A 472 -54.97 -10.43 1.87
CA PHE A 472 -53.74 -10.80 2.53
C PHE A 472 -53.65 -10.15 3.91
N ASN A 473 -53.50 -10.98 4.94
CA ASN A 473 -53.27 -10.50 6.30
C ASN A 473 -51.81 -10.06 6.45
N TRP A 474 -51.56 -8.76 6.27
CA TRP A 474 -50.24 -8.13 6.36
C TRP A 474 -49.55 -8.27 7.71
N PHE A 475 -50.29 -8.54 8.79
CA PHE A 475 -49.73 -8.75 10.13
C PHE A 475 -49.97 -10.18 10.63
N GLY A 476 -50.37 -11.08 9.73
CA GLY A 476 -50.62 -12.48 10.01
C GLY A 476 -49.34 -13.35 10.04
N PRO A 477 -49.49 -14.64 10.37
CA PRO A 477 -48.36 -15.58 10.50
C PRO A 477 -47.54 -15.75 9.22
N ASN A 478 -48.13 -15.54 8.04
CA ASN A 478 -47.46 -15.71 6.75
C ASN A 478 -46.73 -14.45 6.25
N SER A 479 -46.84 -13.33 6.97
CA SER A 479 -46.22 -12.06 6.60
C SER A 479 -44.80 -11.94 7.17
N LEU A 480 -43.91 -11.35 6.36
CA LEU A 480 -42.56 -10.96 6.77
C LEU A 480 -42.50 -9.50 7.28
N VAL A 481 -43.64 -8.81 7.33
CA VAL A 481 -43.71 -7.44 7.87
C VAL A 481 -43.61 -7.49 9.41
N PRO A 482 -42.68 -6.72 10.02
CA PRO A 482 -42.60 -6.62 11.47
C PRO A 482 -43.86 -6.02 12.08
N HIS A 483 -44.26 -6.49 13.26
CA HIS A 483 -45.40 -5.98 14.01
C HIS A 483 -45.17 -6.05 15.51
N TRP A 484 -46.08 -5.47 16.30
CA TRP A 484 -45.90 -5.32 17.75
C TRP A 484 -45.72 -6.63 18.51
N ARG A 485 -46.26 -7.76 18.03
CA ARG A 485 -46.03 -9.06 18.67
C ARG A 485 -44.61 -9.55 18.51
N ASP A 486 -43.87 -9.08 17.51
CA ASP A 486 -42.45 -9.40 17.36
C ASP A 486 -41.66 -8.81 18.53
N LEU A 487 -42.01 -7.59 18.97
CA LEU A 487 -41.44 -6.98 20.18
C LEU A 487 -41.84 -7.73 21.45
N THR A 488 -43.12 -8.08 21.61
CA THR A 488 -43.55 -8.87 22.78
C THR A 488 -42.88 -10.24 22.80
N GLY A 489 -42.67 -10.84 21.61
CA GLY A 489 -41.95 -12.10 21.45
C GLY A 489 -40.47 -11.98 21.81
N ALA A 490 -39.81 -10.88 21.44
CA ALA A 490 -38.45 -10.59 21.87
C ALA A 490 -38.36 -10.41 23.39
N ILE A 491 -39.28 -9.66 24.00
CA ILE A 491 -39.34 -9.49 25.47
C ILE A 491 -39.54 -10.85 26.15
N ALA A 492 -40.47 -11.67 25.67
CA ALA A 492 -40.70 -13.02 26.20
C ALA A 492 -39.46 -13.92 26.08
N MET A 493 -38.67 -13.75 25.01
CA MET A 493 -37.40 -14.45 24.84
C MET A 493 -36.38 -14.04 25.92
N PHE A 494 -36.25 -12.74 26.20
CA PHE A 494 -35.40 -12.25 27.30
C PHE A 494 -35.92 -12.71 28.67
N SER A 495 -37.24 -12.71 28.91
CA SER A 495 -37.83 -13.29 30.13
C SER A 495 -37.48 -14.77 30.27
N TRP A 496 -37.50 -15.55 29.19
CA TRP A 496 -37.06 -16.94 29.21
C TRP A 496 -35.57 -17.08 29.50
N PHE A 497 -34.71 -16.26 28.89
CA PHE A 497 -33.27 -16.27 29.17
C PHE A 497 -32.96 -16.11 30.66
N PHE A 498 -33.63 -15.19 31.34
CA PHE A 498 -33.48 -14.98 32.78
C PHE A 498 -34.31 -15.92 33.65
N GLY A 499 -35.07 -16.85 33.04
CA GLY A 499 -35.90 -17.82 33.74
C GLY A 499 -37.15 -17.24 34.40
N GLN A 500 -37.54 -16.03 34.01
CA GLN A 500 -38.72 -15.32 34.47
C GLN A 500 -39.99 -15.71 33.70
N GLY A 501 -39.87 -16.51 32.64
CA GLY A 501 -41.00 -16.99 31.85
C GLY A 501 -40.71 -18.29 31.10
N PRO A 502 -41.75 -18.92 30.53
CA PRO A 502 -41.60 -20.10 29.68
C PRO A 502 -40.94 -19.73 28.35
N ARG A 503 -40.39 -20.73 27.65
CA ARG A 503 -39.84 -20.56 26.31
C ARG A 503 -40.95 -20.07 25.35
N PRO A 504 -40.77 -18.94 24.65
CA PRO A 504 -41.79 -18.44 23.74
C PRO A 504 -41.96 -19.36 22.53
N VAL A 505 -43.21 -19.47 22.06
CA VAL A 505 -43.57 -20.11 20.78
C VAL A 505 -43.86 -19.01 19.77
N PHE A 506 -43.26 -19.13 18.59
CA PHE A 506 -43.41 -18.16 17.52
C PHE A 506 -44.24 -18.74 16.38
N ASP A 507 -44.83 -17.85 15.57
CA ASP A 507 -45.48 -18.22 14.32
C ASP A 507 -44.47 -18.71 13.28
N ARG A 508 -44.93 -18.93 12.05
CA ARG A 508 -44.12 -19.36 10.90
C ARG A 508 -42.83 -18.56 10.70
N TRP A 509 -42.84 -17.26 10.99
CA TRP A 509 -41.68 -16.39 10.93
C TRP A 509 -41.41 -15.76 12.28
N THR A 510 -40.20 -15.99 12.79
CA THR A 510 -39.70 -15.41 14.03
C THR A 510 -39.28 -13.95 13.82
N TYR A 511 -39.19 -13.19 14.91
CA TYR A 511 -38.84 -11.77 14.81
C TYR A 511 -37.43 -11.55 14.26
N TRP A 512 -36.49 -12.47 14.53
CA TRP A 512 -35.13 -12.40 13.97
C TRP A 512 -35.08 -12.81 12.50
N GLU A 513 -35.87 -13.79 12.06
CA GLU A 513 -35.97 -14.11 10.62
C GLU A 513 -36.55 -12.92 9.82
N LYS A 514 -37.53 -12.20 10.39
CA LYS A 514 -38.05 -10.95 9.80
C LYS A 514 -37.00 -9.85 9.78
N PHE A 515 -36.28 -9.66 10.89
CA PHE A 515 -35.18 -8.71 10.97
C PHE A 515 -34.11 -9.02 9.90
N ASP A 516 -33.67 -10.26 9.80
CA ASP A 516 -32.66 -10.69 8.81
C ASP A 516 -33.14 -10.45 7.38
N TYR A 517 -34.41 -10.78 7.08
CA TYR A 517 -35.00 -10.53 5.77
C TYR A 517 -34.94 -9.05 5.38
N TRP A 518 -35.38 -8.16 6.27
CA TRP A 518 -35.37 -6.71 6.02
C TRP A 518 -33.97 -6.12 6.04
N ALA A 519 -33.08 -6.58 6.92
CA ALA A 519 -31.69 -6.15 6.96
C ALA A 519 -31.00 -6.41 5.62
N VAL A 520 -31.20 -7.59 5.04
CA VAL A 520 -30.70 -7.91 3.69
C VAL A 520 -31.38 -7.05 2.62
N PHE A 521 -32.67 -6.77 2.75
CA PHE A 521 -33.43 -5.96 1.79
C PHE A 521 -32.92 -4.51 1.71
N TRP A 522 -32.77 -3.85 2.86
CA TRP A 522 -32.21 -2.50 2.94
C TRP A 522 -30.73 -2.51 2.54
N GLY A 523 -29.98 -3.52 3.00
CA GLY A 523 -28.59 -3.74 2.62
C GLY A 523 -28.42 -3.80 1.11
N MET A 524 -29.26 -4.58 0.40
CA MET A 524 -29.26 -4.71 -1.05
C MET A 524 -29.51 -3.37 -1.76
N THR A 525 -30.41 -2.56 -1.22
CA THR A 525 -30.72 -1.25 -1.78
C THR A 525 -29.53 -0.31 -1.64
N ILE A 526 -28.89 -0.29 -0.47
CA ILE A 526 -27.72 0.56 -0.20
C ILE A 526 -26.53 0.11 -1.02
N ILE A 527 -26.11 -1.16 -0.89
CA ILE A 527 -24.89 -1.67 -1.56
C ILE A 527 -25.08 -1.81 -3.07
N GLY A 528 -26.28 -2.24 -3.49
CA GLY A 528 -26.62 -2.39 -4.90
C GLY A 528 -26.75 -1.03 -5.59
N GLY A 529 -27.43 -0.08 -4.95
CA GLY A 529 -27.55 1.30 -5.43
C GLY A 529 -26.20 1.99 -5.52
N SER A 530 -25.39 1.95 -4.44
CA SER A 530 -24.05 2.53 -4.46
C SER A 530 -23.12 1.83 -5.45
N GLY A 531 -23.26 0.51 -5.61
CA GLY A 531 -22.44 -0.28 -6.53
C GLY A 531 -22.78 -0.07 -8.00
N MET A 532 -24.00 0.33 -8.35
CA MET A 532 -24.37 0.72 -9.72
C MET A 532 -23.88 2.12 -10.09
N MET A 533 -23.69 2.99 -9.09
CA MET A 533 -23.19 4.35 -9.28
C MET A 533 -21.67 4.40 -9.54
N LEU A 534 -20.94 3.39 -9.04
CA LEU A 534 -19.47 3.25 -9.13
C LEU A 534 -19.08 2.30 -10.26
#